data_AF-A0A9D6UP90-F1
#
_entry.id   AF-A0A9D6UP90-F1
#
_cell.length_a   1.000
_cell.length_b   1.000
_cell.length_c   1.000
_cell.angle_alpha   90.00
_cell.angle_beta   90.00
_cell.angle_gamma   90.00
#
_symmetry.space_group_name_H-M   'P 1'
#
loop_
_entity.id
_entity.type
_entity.pdbx_description
1 polymer ?
#
loop_
_entity_poly.entity_id
_entity_poly.type
_entity_poly.pdbx_seq_one_letter_code
_entity_poly.pdbx_strand_id
1 'polypeptide(L)'
;MERVLCHLCESRPPRRQCPALGRDICAPCCGQEREHTIDCPLECEHLRDARQHEKAPEVDPKSLPNPEIELTDKFMQEKQPLAIVTGRLLLVAALETPGAVDLDMRDALDALVRTYKTADSGLVYESRPANAIAAAVGQRFQDEVRQFREHVAQQSGVHTVSDKDLMGVLVFWQRMEWQRNNGRRKGRAFIESLFSLMPPPQQQQDGALVSD
;
A
#
# COMPACT_ATOMS: atom_id res chain seq x y z
N MET A 1 -8.67 25.85 -37.63
CA MET A 1 -8.46 24.69 -36.75
C MET A 1 -8.31 25.23 -35.35
N GLU A 2 -9.23 24.89 -34.46
CA GLU A 2 -9.21 25.38 -33.08
C GLU A 2 -7.95 24.88 -32.36
N ARG A 3 -7.27 25.77 -31.65
CA ARG A 3 -6.03 25.42 -30.96
C ARG A 3 -6.41 24.61 -29.73
N VAL A 4 -6.18 23.30 -29.76
CA VAL A 4 -6.38 22.44 -28.60
C VAL A 4 -5.34 22.84 -27.53
N LEU A 5 -5.83 23.18 -26.34
CA LEU A 5 -5.02 23.59 -25.19
C LEU A 5 -5.16 22.56 -24.06
N CYS A 6 -4.19 22.58 -23.15
CA CYS A 6 -4.18 21.76 -21.95
C CYS A 6 -5.49 21.92 -21.17
N HIS A 7 -6.14 20.81 -20.85
CA HIS A 7 -7.41 20.80 -20.11
C HIS A 7 -7.34 21.46 -18.72
N LEU A 8 -6.16 21.52 -18.09
CA LEU A 8 -6.01 22.09 -16.75
C LEU A 8 -5.68 23.59 -16.72
N CYS A 9 -4.89 24.07 -17.67
CA CYS A 9 -4.38 25.45 -17.63
C CYS A 9 -4.77 26.31 -18.83
N GLU A 10 -5.42 25.71 -19.83
CA GLU A 10 -5.99 26.40 -21.00
C GLU A 10 -5.02 27.36 -21.72
N SER A 11 -3.71 27.14 -21.59
CA SER A 11 -2.68 28.09 -22.05
C SER A 11 -1.54 27.44 -22.83
N ARG A 12 -1.25 26.17 -22.54
CA ARG A 12 -0.15 25.42 -23.18
C ARG A 12 -0.69 24.33 -24.11
N PRO A 13 0.04 23.95 -25.18
CA PRO A 13 -0.31 22.78 -25.97
C PRO A 13 -0.33 21.52 -25.10
N PRO A 14 -1.36 20.67 -25.21
CA PRO A 14 -1.36 19.38 -24.53
C PRO A 14 -0.32 18.45 -25.14
N ARG A 15 0.31 17.62 -24.30
CA ARG A 15 1.37 16.68 -24.70
C ARG A 15 1.26 15.31 -24.04
N ARG A 16 0.28 15.12 -23.15
CA ARG A 16 0.07 13.91 -22.36
C ARG A 16 -1.42 13.61 -22.28
N GLN A 17 -1.81 12.38 -22.54
CA GLN A 17 -3.16 11.91 -22.26
C GLN A 17 -3.23 11.54 -20.78
N CYS A 18 -4.10 12.21 -20.01
CA CYS A 18 -4.27 11.90 -18.59
C CYS A 18 -5.36 10.83 -18.43
N PRO A 19 -5.02 9.59 -18.01
CA PRO A 19 -6.03 8.53 -17.85
C PRO A 19 -7.04 8.86 -16.75
N ALA A 20 -6.60 9.51 -15.67
CA ALA A 20 -7.47 9.92 -14.56
C ALA A 20 -8.55 10.94 -14.97
N LEU A 21 -8.23 11.83 -15.90
CA LEU A 21 -9.14 12.90 -16.34
C LEU A 21 -9.87 12.56 -17.64
N GLY A 22 -9.39 11.57 -18.40
CA GLY A 22 -9.87 11.29 -19.75
C GLY A 22 -9.65 12.44 -20.73
N ARG A 23 -8.62 13.27 -20.50
CA ARG A 23 -8.34 14.52 -21.22
C ARG A 23 -6.85 14.71 -21.45
N ASP A 24 -6.50 15.48 -22.47
CA ASP A 24 -5.10 15.82 -22.72
C ASP A 24 -4.65 17.04 -21.92
N ILE A 25 -3.48 16.94 -21.30
CA ILE A 25 -2.88 17.98 -20.47
C ILE A 25 -1.43 18.22 -20.90
N CYS A 26 -0.86 19.36 -20.52
CA CYS A 26 0.55 19.64 -20.73
C CYS A 26 1.42 18.94 -19.67
N ALA A 27 2.68 18.66 -20.02
CA ALA A 27 3.63 18.02 -19.10
C ALA A 27 3.83 18.77 -17.76
N PRO A 28 3.89 20.13 -17.73
CA PRO A 28 3.96 20.90 -16.49
C PRO A 28 2.78 20.65 -15.53
N CYS A 29 1.53 20.76 -16.01
CA CYS A 29 0.36 20.49 -15.18
C CYS A 29 0.33 19.03 -14.71
N CYS A 30 0.70 18.08 -15.59
CA CYS A 30 0.82 16.67 -15.20
C CYS A 30 1.86 16.45 -14.09
N GLY A 31 2.96 17.20 -14.06
CA GLY A 31 3.95 17.11 -12.99
C GLY A 31 3.49 17.75 -11.68
N GLN A 32 2.85 18.92 -11.78
CA GLN A 32 2.43 19.72 -10.61
C GLN A 32 1.19 19.16 -9.91
N GLU A 33 0.21 18.67 -10.66
CA GLU A 33 -1.10 18.28 -10.14
C GLU A 33 -1.23 16.79 -9.82
N ARG A 34 -0.30 15.98 -10.32
CA ARG A 34 -0.22 14.54 -10.07
C ARG A 34 -0.23 14.24 -8.59
N GLU A 35 -1.15 13.37 -8.17
CA GLU A 35 -1.33 12.92 -6.79
C GLU A 35 -1.55 14.07 -5.78
N HIS A 36 -1.63 15.32 -6.20
CA HIS A 36 -2.06 16.44 -5.38
C HIS A 36 -3.56 16.65 -5.57
N THR A 37 -3.97 16.83 -6.82
CA THR A 37 -5.36 17.06 -7.22
C THR A 37 -5.85 15.99 -8.19
N ILE A 38 -4.95 15.37 -8.96
CA ILE A 38 -5.25 14.27 -9.88
C ILE A 38 -5.13 12.94 -9.14
N ASP A 39 -6.18 12.13 -9.20
CA ASP A 39 -6.18 10.75 -8.71
C ASP A 39 -5.51 9.83 -9.74
N CYS A 40 -4.17 9.87 -9.79
CA CYS A 40 -3.41 9.16 -10.81
C CYS A 40 -3.52 7.64 -10.60
N PRO A 41 -3.99 6.88 -11.60
CA PRO A 41 -4.05 5.44 -11.47
C PRO A 41 -2.64 4.83 -11.55
N LEU A 42 -2.44 3.66 -10.94
CA LEU A 42 -1.12 3.03 -10.78
C LEU A 42 -0.48 2.66 -12.13
N GLU A 43 -1.30 2.39 -13.14
CA GLU A 43 -0.88 2.07 -14.50
C GLU A 43 -0.50 3.31 -15.34
N CYS A 44 -0.64 4.53 -14.81
CA CYS A 44 -0.28 5.75 -15.54
C CYS A 44 1.22 5.75 -15.87
N GLU A 45 1.58 5.68 -17.16
CA GLU A 45 2.97 5.65 -17.63
C GLU A 45 3.77 6.85 -17.12
N HIS A 46 3.17 8.03 -17.09
CA HIS A 46 3.82 9.24 -16.63
C HIS A 46 4.04 9.23 -15.12
N LEU A 47 3.12 8.62 -14.35
CA LEU A 47 3.27 8.41 -12.90
C LEU A 47 4.49 7.53 -12.64
N ARG A 48 4.50 6.34 -13.25
CA ARG A 48 5.56 5.34 -13.12
C ARG A 48 6.93 5.90 -13.49
N ASP A 49 7.02 6.60 -14.61
CA ASP A 49 8.26 7.25 -15.06
C ASP A 49 8.81 8.24 -14.03
N ALA A 50 7.97 9.13 -13.47
CA ALA A 50 8.52 10.05 -12.46
C ALA A 50 8.85 9.36 -11.15
N ARG A 51 8.15 8.28 -10.77
CA ARG A 51 8.48 7.53 -9.55
C ARG A 51 9.84 6.82 -9.63
N GLN A 52 10.28 6.41 -10.82
CA GLN A 52 11.64 5.88 -11.03
C GLN A 52 12.72 6.92 -10.69
N HIS A 53 12.42 8.20 -10.85
CA HIS A 53 13.34 9.31 -10.62
C HIS A 53 13.03 10.07 -9.32
N GLU A 54 12.00 9.67 -8.57
CA GLU A 54 11.57 10.28 -7.33
C GLU A 54 12.49 9.82 -6.20
N LYS A 55 13.03 10.77 -5.44
CA LYS A 55 13.80 10.44 -4.24
C LYS A 55 12.84 10.05 -3.13
N ALA A 56 13.18 8.98 -2.42
CA ALA A 56 12.45 8.62 -1.21
C ALA A 56 12.49 9.81 -0.23
N PRO A 57 11.40 10.06 0.51
CA PRO A 57 11.40 11.04 1.58
C PRO A 57 12.52 10.76 2.59
N GLU A 58 13.21 11.81 3.03
CA GLU A 58 14.11 11.70 4.18
C GLU A 58 13.24 11.61 5.45
N VAL A 59 13.23 10.44 6.08
CA VAL A 59 12.52 10.21 7.34
C VAL A 59 13.54 10.10 8.46
N ASP A 60 13.43 10.95 9.48
CA ASP A 60 14.24 10.82 10.69
C ASP A 60 13.89 9.49 11.37
N PRO A 61 14.84 8.56 11.57
CA PRO A 61 14.59 7.30 12.26
C PRO A 61 13.92 7.46 13.62
N LYS A 62 14.16 8.59 14.32
CA LYS A 62 13.54 8.90 15.62
C LYS A 62 12.06 9.27 15.51
N SER A 63 11.59 9.67 14.32
CA SER A 63 10.19 9.99 14.05
C SER A 63 9.36 8.76 13.66
N LEU A 64 10.00 7.61 13.43
CA LEU A 64 9.29 6.39 13.08
C LEU A 64 8.38 5.92 14.22
N PRO A 65 7.17 5.44 13.89
CA PRO A 65 6.20 5.03 14.89
C PRO A 65 6.64 3.75 15.62
N ASN A 66 6.13 3.62 16.85
CA ASN A 66 6.38 2.51 17.77
C ASN A 66 7.88 2.23 18.00
N PRO A 67 8.72 3.23 18.33
CA PRO A 67 10.17 3.05 18.45
C PRO A 67 10.58 2.03 19.54
N GLU A 68 9.69 1.74 20.48
CA GLU A 68 9.88 0.73 21.53
C GLU A 68 9.79 -0.72 21.02
N ILE A 69 9.23 -0.93 19.82
CA ILE A 69 9.13 -2.26 19.21
C ILE A 69 10.38 -2.50 18.34
N GLU A 70 11.28 -3.34 18.84
CA GLU A 70 12.51 -3.67 18.13
C GLU A 70 12.25 -4.67 16.99
N LEU A 71 12.64 -4.29 15.77
CA LEU A 71 12.58 -5.15 14.58
C LEU A 71 13.98 -5.64 14.25
N THR A 72 14.43 -6.69 14.94
CA THR A 72 15.76 -7.27 14.69
C THR A 72 15.83 -7.97 13.34
N ASP A 73 17.02 -8.07 12.75
CA ASP A 73 17.24 -8.84 11.52
C ASP A 73 16.77 -10.28 11.66
N LYS A 74 17.01 -10.90 12.82
CA LYS A 74 16.54 -12.24 13.14
C LYS A 74 15.01 -12.34 13.10
N PHE A 75 14.32 -11.39 13.75
CA PHE A 75 12.85 -11.34 13.72
C PHE A 75 12.35 -11.19 12.27
N MET A 76 12.94 -10.29 11.50
CA MET A 76 12.52 -10.06 10.11
C MET A 76 12.80 -11.28 9.21
N GLN A 77 13.89 -12.00 9.42
CA GLN A 77 14.17 -13.25 8.71
C GLN A 77 13.17 -14.35 9.09
N GLU A 78 12.91 -14.56 10.39
CA GLU A 78 11.97 -15.58 10.86
C GLU A 78 10.52 -15.29 10.44
N LYS A 79 10.13 -14.01 10.41
CA LYS A 79 8.76 -13.57 10.10
C LYS A 79 8.58 -13.09 8.67
N GLN A 80 9.57 -13.28 7.79
CA GLN A 80 9.49 -12.89 6.38
C GLN A 80 8.23 -13.44 5.68
N PRO A 81 7.83 -14.71 5.82
CA PRO A 81 6.59 -15.20 5.19
C PRO A 81 5.34 -14.46 5.67
N LEU A 82 5.27 -14.15 6.97
CA LEU A 82 4.16 -13.40 7.55
C LEU A 82 4.16 -11.95 7.06
N ALA A 83 5.34 -11.32 6.94
CA ALA A 83 5.47 -9.99 6.36
C ALA A 83 4.96 -9.98 4.91
N ILE A 84 5.34 -10.94 4.08
CA ILE A 84 4.87 -11.04 2.68
C ILE A 84 3.35 -11.19 2.61
N VAL A 85 2.77 -12.11 3.39
CA VAL A 85 1.31 -12.33 3.41
C VAL A 85 0.59 -11.07 3.87
N THR A 86 1.01 -10.45 4.97
CA THR A 86 0.37 -9.23 5.48
C THR A 86 0.51 -8.06 4.50
N GLY A 87 1.64 -7.92 3.80
CA GLY A 87 1.82 -6.94 2.73
C GLY A 87 0.83 -7.15 1.58
N ARG A 88 0.60 -8.41 1.19
CA ARG A 88 -0.43 -8.76 0.19
C ARG A 88 -1.84 -8.42 0.67
N LEU A 89 -2.18 -8.77 1.91
CA LEU A 89 -3.49 -8.47 2.48
C LEU A 89 -3.74 -6.96 2.56
N LEU A 90 -2.72 -6.17 2.95
CA LEU A 90 -2.78 -4.72 2.93
C LEU A 90 -3.02 -4.17 1.52
N LEU A 91 -2.35 -4.72 0.50
CA LEU A 91 -2.58 -4.28 -0.88
C LEU A 91 -4.01 -4.60 -1.33
N VAL A 92 -4.48 -5.82 -1.11
CA VAL A 92 -5.83 -6.24 -1.51
C VAL A 92 -6.87 -5.33 -0.82
N ALA A 93 -6.74 -5.11 0.49
CA ALA A 93 -7.62 -4.22 1.23
C ALA A 93 -7.62 -2.78 0.66
N ALA A 94 -6.46 -2.26 0.24
CA ALA A 94 -6.34 -0.95 -0.39
C ALA A 94 -6.98 -0.90 -1.79
N LEU A 95 -6.75 -1.91 -2.63
CA LEU A 95 -7.29 -1.96 -3.99
C LEU A 95 -8.82 -2.16 -4.00
N GLU A 96 -9.36 -2.89 -3.03
CA GLU A 96 -10.81 -3.09 -2.86
C GLU A 96 -11.51 -1.95 -2.11
N THR A 97 -10.78 -0.93 -1.67
CA THR A 97 -11.34 0.25 -1.02
C THR A 97 -11.25 1.45 -1.97
N PRO A 98 -12.35 1.86 -2.63
CA PRO A 98 -12.33 2.98 -3.56
C PRO A 98 -11.80 4.26 -2.93
N GLY A 99 -10.86 4.91 -3.61
CA GLY A 99 -10.26 6.17 -3.18
C GLY A 99 -9.16 6.04 -2.12
N ALA A 100 -8.75 4.82 -1.74
CA ALA A 100 -7.69 4.62 -0.77
C ALA A 100 -6.33 5.15 -1.25
N VAL A 101 -5.71 5.97 -0.42
CA VAL A 101 -4.39 6.57 -0.60
C VAL A 101 -3.46 6.22 0.57
N ASP A 102 -2.18 6.56 0.44
CA ASP A 102 -1.17 6.21 1.46
C ASP A 102 -1.49 6.79 2.85
N LEU A 103 -2.13 7.96 2.91
CA LEU A 103 -2.56 8.55 4.19
C LEU A 103 -3.66 7.72 4.86
N ASP A 104 -4.56 7.08 4.10
CA ASP A 104 -5.55 6.16 4.67
C ASP A 104 -4.87 4.89 5.18
N MET A 105 -3.85 4.41 4.44
CA MET A 105 -3.02 3.27 4.88
C MET A 105 -2.30 3.57 6.19
N ARG A 106 -1.78 4.79 6.35
CA ARG A 106 -1.16 5.25 7.61
C ARG A 106 -2.12 5.14 8.79
N ASP A 107 -3.32 5.71 8.63
CA ASP A 107 -4.35 5.69 9.68
C ASP A 107 -4.82 4.27 9.99
N ALA A 108 -4.98 3.43 8.96
CA ALA A 108 -5.34 2.02 9.12
C ALA A 108 -4.24 1.25 9.87
N LEU A 109 -2.98 1.40 9.47
CA LEU A 109 -1.83 0.75 10.11
C LEU A 109 -1.67 1.19 11.57
N ASP A 110 -1.88 2.47 11.88
CA ASP A 110 -1.88 2.95 13.27
C ASP A 110 -2.94 2.24 14.12
N ALA A 111 -4.18 2.19 13.64
CA ALA A 111 -5.26 1.52 14.35
C ALA A 111 -5.03 0.01 14.48
N LEU A 112 -4.50 -0.65 13.45
CA LEU A 112 -4.16 -2.07 13.48
C LEU A 112 -3.06 -2.36 14.51
N VAL A 113 -1.96 -1.60 14.51
CA VAL A 113 -0.88 -1.77 15.49
C VAL A 113 -1.41 -1.58 16.91
N ARG A 114 -2.22 -0.56 17.16
CA ARG A 114 -2.84 -0.32 18.48
C ARG A 114 -3.74 -1.47 18.91
N THR A 115 -4.53 -2.03 18.00
CA THR A 115 -5.40 -3.18 18.25
C THR A 115 -4.61 -4.41 18.69
N TYR A 116 -3.54 -4.77 17.95
CA TYR A 116 -2.73 -5.94 18.31
C TYR A 116 -1.84 -5.71 19.54
N LYS A 117 -1.45 -4.45 19.80
CA LYS A 117 -0.76 -4.08 21.04
C LYS A 117 -1.64 -4.27 22.27
N THR A 118 -2.93 -3.93 22.19
CA THR A 118 -3.87 -4.21 23.28
C THR A 118 -4.16 -5.71 23.41
N ALA A 119 -4.31 -6.42 22.30
CA ALA A 119 -4.54 -7.87 22.31
C ALA A 119 -3.39 -8.65 22.97
N ASP A 120 -2.13 -8.28 22.69
CA ASP A 120 -0.94 -8.88 23.31
C ASP A 120 -0.93 -8.69 24.84
N SER A 121 -1.51 -7.59 25.35
CA SER A 121 -1.69 -7.35 26.78
C SER A 121 -2.90 -8.06 27.41
N GLY A 122 -3.64 -8.86 26.64
CA GLY A 122 -4.87 -9.55 27.06
C GLY A 122 -6.13 -8.69 27.02
N LEU A 123 -6.05 -7.47 26.49
CA LEU A 123 -7.18 -6.57 26.31
C LEU A 123 -7.70 -6.66 24.87
N VAL A 124 -8.87 -7.27 24.69
CA VAL A 124 -9.51 -7.37 23.36
C VAL A 124 -10.22 -6.05 23.05
N TYR A 125 -9.44 -5.00 22.77
CA TYR A 125 -9.94 -3.71 22.30
C TYR A 125 -9.61 -3.51 20.83
N GLU A 126 -10.63 -3.26 20.01
CA GLU A 126 -10.48 -2.94 18.60
C GLU A 126 -10.38 -1.42 18.43
N SER A 127 -9.22 -0.93 17.97
CA SER A 127 -9.06 0.47 17.61
C SER A 127 -9.57 0.71 16.19
N ARG A 128 -10.41 1.73 16.00
CA ARG A 128 -10.96 2.10 14.68
C ARG A 128 -10.48 3.48 14.26
N PRO A 129 -9.99 3.65 13.00
CA PRO A 129 -9.70 4.96 12.45
C PRO A 129 -10.96 5.85 12.43
N ALA A 130 -10.79 7.15 12.64
CA ALA A 130 -11.89 8.12 12.47
C ALA A 130 -12.26 8.32 10.98
N ASN A 131 -11.28 8.12 10.10
CA ASN A 131 -11.44 8.17 8.66
C ASN A 131 -12.12 6.90 8.14
N ALA A 132 -13.25 7.06 7.43
CA ALA A 132 -14.04 5.93 6.92
C ALA A 132 -13.30 5.06 5.90
N ILE A 133 -12.43 5.65 5.07
CA ILE A 133 -11.63 4.89 4.08
C ILE A 133 -10.60 4.04 4.81
N ALA A 134 -9.85 4.64 5.74
CA ALA A 134 -8.90 3.93 6.59
C ALA A 134 -9.59 2.82 7.42
N ALA A 135 -10.78 3.09 7.96
CA ALA A 135 -11.56 2.11 8.70
C ALA A 135 -11.98 0.92 7.80
N ALA A 136 -12.39 1.19 6.55
CA ALA A 136 -12.72 0.14 5.59
C ALA A 136 -11.50 -0.73 5.24
N VAL A 137 -10.34 -0.11 4.99
CA VAL A 137 -9.07 -0.83 4.77
C VAL A 137 -8.72 -1.71 5.97
N GLY A 138 -8.76 -1.13 7.17
CA GLY A 138 -8.45 -1.85 8.42
C GLY A 138 -9.39 -3.03 8.68
N GLN A 139 -10.70 -2.84 8.45
CA GLN A 139 -11.69 -3.90 8.58
C GLN A 139 -11.44 -5.06 7.62
N ARG A 140 -11.25 -4.76 6.32
CA ARG A 140 -10.93 -5.78 5.30
C ARG A 140 -9.68 -6.57 5.67
N PHE A 141 -8.62 -5.88 6.09
CA PHE A 141 -7.39 -6.53 6.52
C PHE A 141 -7.62 -7.49 7.70
N GLN A 142 -8.38 -7.07 8.72
CA GLN A 142 -8.67 -7.92 9.88
C GLN A 142 -9.50 -9.15 9.50
N ASP A 143 -10.48 -9.01 8.60
CA ASP A 143 -11.29 -10.12 8.13
C ASP A 143 -10.45 -11.15 7.37
N GLU A 144 -9.55 -10.69 6.49
CA GLU A 144 -8.60 -11.57 5.78
C GLU A 144 -7.59 -12.24 6.72
N VAL A 145 -7.07 -11.52 7.72
CA VAL A 145 -6.17 -12.10 8.73
C VAL A 145 -6.87 -13.19 9.54
N ARG A 146 -8.16 -13.00 9.87
CA ARG A 146 -8.95 -14.00 10.59
C ARG A 146 -9.04 -15.30 9.77
N GLN A 147 -9.40 -15.20 8.49
CA GLN A 147 -9.45 -16.34 7.58
C GLN A 147 -8.08 -17.02 7.42
N PHE A 148 -7.01 -16.22 7.27
CA PHE A 148 -5.65 -16.72 7.18
C PHE A 148 -5.24 -17.50 8.45
N ARG A 149 -5.56 -16.98 9.63
CA ARG A 149 -5.28 -17.65 10.92
C ARG A 149 -6.02 -18.98 11.04
N GLU A 150 -7.28 -19.03 10.63
CA GLU A 150 -8.09 -20.26 10.61
C GLU A 150 -7.48 -21.30 9.67
N HIS A 151 -7.04 -20.88 8.47
CA HIS A 151 -6.38 -21.77 7.52
C HIS A 151 -5.06 -22.35 8.05
N VAL A 152 -4.21 -21.51 8.65
CA VAL A 152 -2.95 -21.94 9.25
C VAL A 152 -3.19 -22.91 10.41
N ALA A 153 -4.20 -22.66 11.26
CA ALA A 153 -4.55 -23.55 12.36
C ALA A 153 -5.00 -24.94 11.86
N GLN A 154 -5.80 -24.98 10.79
CA GLN A 154 -6.26 -26.23 10.18
C GLN A 154 -5.11 -27.05 9.56
N GLN A 155 -4.11 -26.39 8.97
CA GLN A 155 -3.00 -27.07 8.30
C GLN A 155 -1.88 -27.51 9.25
N SER A 156 -1.57 -26.71 10.27
CA SER A 156 -0.39 -26.92 11.11
C SER A 156 -0.68 -27.64 12.43
N GLY A 157 -1.94 -27.68 12.87
CA GLY A 157 -2.42 -28.41 14.06
C GLY A 157 -1.86 -27.94 15.42
N VAL A 158 -0.82 -27.09 15.45
CA VAL A 158 -0.07 -26.73 16.68
C VAL A 158 0.33 -25.24 16.73
N HIS A 159 0.53 -24.57 15.60
CA HIS A 159 1.05 -23.19 15.56
C HIS A 159 0.08 -22.20 14.90
N THR A 160 -0.49 -21.29 15.70
CA THR A 160 -1.24 -20.13 15.18
C THR A 160 -0.33 -18.92 15.02
N VAL A 161 -0.67 -18.02 14.10
CA VAL A 161 -0.03 -16.70 14.00
C VAL A 161 -0.35 -15.91 15.27
N SER A 162 0.66 -15.68 16.12
CA SER A 162 0.47 -14.95 17.38
C SER A 162 0.16 -13.46 17.14
N ASP A 163 -0.54 -12.83 18.08
CA ASP A 163 -0.79 -11.38 18.05
C ASP A 163 0.51 -10.58 18.13
N LYS A 164 1.48 -11.05 18.91
CA LYS A 164 2.82 -10.47 19.01
C LYS A 164 3.56 -10.44 17.67
N ASP A 165 3.56 -11.55 16.95
CA ASP A 165 4.23 -11.63 15.64
C ASP A 165 3.53 -10.73 14.63
N LEU A 166 2.18 -10.73 14.64
CA LEU A 166 1.39 -9.89 13.75
C LEU A 166 1.60 -8.40 14.05
N MET A 167 1.65 -8.01 15.32
CA MET A 167 2.00 -6.66 15.74
C MET A 167 3.37 -6.25 15.20
N GLY A 168 4.40 -7.11 15.35
CA GLY A 168 5.74 -6.81 14.87
C GLY A 168 5.81 -6.59 13.35
N VAL A 169 5.14 -7.43 12.54
CA VAL A 169 5.09 -7.22 11.08
C VAL A 169 4.22 -6.02 10.67
N LEU A 170 3.19 -5.68 11.45
CA LEU A 170 2.40 -4.47 11.21
C LEU A 170 3.19 -3.21 11.51
N VAL A 171 4.02 -3.21 12.56
CA VAL A 171 4.97 -2.12 12.83
C VAL A 171 5.99 -1.99 11.70
N PHE A 172 6.48 -3.12 11.15
CA PHE A 172 7.31 -3.10 9.95
C PHE A 172 6.60 -2.39 8.79
N TRP A 173 5.37 -2.79 8.45
CA TRP A 173 4.62 -2.16 7.37
C TRP A 173 4.25 -0.70 7.65
N GLN A 174 3.99 -0.34 8.90
CA GLN A 174 3.77 1.05 9.31
C GLN A 174 5.02 1.90 9.08
N ARG A 175 6.20 1.42 9.45
CA ARG A 175 7.46 2.14 9.18
C ARG A 175 7.78 2.21 7.69
N MET A 176 7.46 1.17 6.93
CA MET A 176 7.58 1.17 5.47
C MET A 176 6.66 2.20 4.82
N GLU A 177 5.42 2.37 5.30
CA GLU A 177 4.51 3.42 4.84
C GLU A 177 5.13 4.81 5.06
N TRP A 178 5.67 5.07 6.24
CA TRP A 178 6.33 6.35 6.54
C TRP A 178 7.50 6.64 5.58
N GLN A 179 8.28 5.61 5.25
CA GLN A 179 9.44 5.73 4.36
C GLN A 179 9.09 5.82 2.87
N ARG A 180 7.92 5.33 2.46
CA ARG A 180 7.50 5.27 1.05
C ARG A 180 6.48 6.32 0.67
N ASN A 181 5.72 6.85 1.61
CA ASN A 181 4.72 7.87 1.37
C ASN A 181 5.37 9.18 0.91
N ASN A 182 5.06 9.60 -0.31
CA ASN A 182 5.62 10.82 -0.92
C ASN A 182 5.01 12.14 -0.41
N GLY A 183 4.12 12.08 0.59
CA GLY A 183 3.48 13.22 1.23
C GLY A 183 2.40 13.90 0.40
N ARG A 184 2.11 13.40 -0.81
CA ARG A 184 1.07 13.98 -1.67
C ARG A 184 -0.31 13.55 -1.17
N ARG A 185 -1.29 14.45 -1.24
CA ARG A 185 -2.65 14.25 -0.70
C ARG A 185 -3.35 13.01 -1.27
N LYS A 186 -3.11 12.71 -2.55
CA LYS A 186 -3.62 11.54 -3.28
C LYS A 186 -2.48 10.57 -3.63
N GLY A 187 -1.38 10.62 -2.87
CA GLY A 187 -0.20 9.78 -3.07
C GLY A 187 -0.52 8.30 -2.85
N ARG A 188 -0.04 7.45 -3.75
CA ARG A 188 -0.19 5.98 -3.67
C ARG A 188 1.17 5.27 -3.82
N ALA A 189 2.24 5.89 -3.31
CA ALA A 189 3.62 5.44 -3.45
C ALA A 189 3.89 4.22 -2.55
N PHE A 190 3.39 4.22 -1.32
CA PHE A 190 3.42 3.03 -0.47
C PHE A 190 2.56 1.90 -1.05
N ILE A 191 1.33 2.19 -1.51
CA ILE A 191 0.46 1.19 -2.15
C ILE A 191 1.14 0.56 -3.39
N GLU A 192 1.77 1.35 -4.26
CA GLU A 192 2.52 0.79 -5.40
C GLU A 192 3.76 0.01 -4.96
N SER A 193 4.40 0.39 -3.85
CA SER A 193 5.51 -0.40 -3.32
C SER A 193 5.06 -1.80 -2.89
N LEU A 194 3.87 -1.93 -2.29
CA LEU A 194 3.26 -3.23 -2.00
C LEU A 194 2.95 -4.00 -3.29
N PHE A 195 2.44 -3.32 -4.31
CA PHE A 195 2.17 -3.89 -5.63
C PHE A 195 3.45 -4.42 -6.30
N SER A 196 4.55 -3.68 -6.21
CA SER A 196 5.83 -4.01 -6.83
C SER A 196 6.59 -5.13 -6.11
N LEU A 197 6.33 -5.34 -4.82
CA LEU A 197 6.91 -6.42 -4.02
C LEU A 197 6.25 -7.77 -4.29
N MET A 198 5.10 -7.80 -4.95
CA MET A 198 4.44 -9.05 -5.31
C MET A 198 4.81 -9.48 -6.73
N PRO A 199 5.23 -10.74 -6.93
CA PRO A 199 5.48 -11.24 -8.26
C PRO A 199 4.18 -11.18 -9.08
N PRO A 200 4.24 -10.83 -10.38
CA PRO A 200 3.09 -11.02 -11.25
C PRO A 200 2.64 -12.48 -11.15
N PRO A 201 1.33 -12.77 -11.31
CA PRO A 201 0.86 -14.16 -11.41
C PRO A 201 1.76 -14.87 -12.42
N GLN A 202 2.39 -15.97 -12.03
CA GLN A 202 3.12 -16.81 -12.98
C GLN A 202 2.13 -17.18 -14.08
N GLN A 203 2.31 -16.62 -15.28
CA GLN A 203 1.59 -17.08 -16.44
C GLN A 203 1.91 -18.57 -16.56
N GLN A 204 0.93 -19.43 -16.29
CA GLN A 204 1.02 -20.83 -16.67
C GLN A 204 1.33 -20.82 -18.16
N GLN A 205 2.54 -21.29 -18.51
CA GLN A 205 2.90 -21.59 -19.88
C GLN A 205 2.04 -22.79 -20.29
N ASP A 206 0.83 -22.51 -20.74
CA ASP A 206 0.01 -23.50 -21.42
C ASP A 206 0.66 -23.84 -22.76
N GLY A 207 1.22 -25.05 -22.82
CA GLY A 207 1.22 -25.89 -24.01
C GLY A 207 2.02 -25.42 -25.21
N ALA A 208 3.32 -25.69 -25.22
CA ALA A 208 3.98 -26.14 -26.45
C ALA A 208 3.99 -27.68 -26.43
N LEU A 209 2.88 -28.25 -26.93
CA LEU A 209 2.85 -29.64 -27.35
C LEU A 209 3.92 -29.83 -28.43
N VAL A 210 4.81 -30.77 -28.18
CA VAL A 210 5.69 -31.36 -29.19
C VAL A 210 4.81 -31.91 -30.31
N SER A 211 5.03 -31.45 -31.54
CA SER A 211 4.51 -32.04 -32.76
C SER A 211 5.58 -31.89 -33.84
N ASP A 212 6.43 -32.92 -33.89
CA ASP A 212 6.99 -33.62 -35.05
C ASP A 212 8.41 -34.16 -34.77
#